data_AF-S4YSY0-F1
#
_entry.id   AF-S4YSY0-F1
#
_cell.length_a   1.000
_cell.length_b   1.000
_cell.length_c   1.000
_cell.angle_alpha   90.00
_cell.angle_beta   90.00
_cell.angle_gamma   90.00
#
_symmetry.space_group_name_H-M   'P 1'
#
loop_
_entity.id
_entity.type
_entity.pdbx_description
1 polymer ?
#
loop_
_entity_poly.entity_id
_entity_poly.type
_entity_poly.pdbx_seq_one_letter_code
_entity_poly.pdbx_strand_id
1 'polypeptide(L)' 'MSNLIERTPLTPDELAFQCLALTHAALYSTDSAVREALLFILLDKADSLYEMLPVQEAHHA' A
#
# COMPACT_ATOMS: atom_id res chain seq x y z
N MET A 1 -24.87 -7.45 -13.28
CA MET A 1 -23.82 -6.57 -13.81
C MET A 1 -22.59 -6.76 -12.95
N SER A 2 -21.85 -7.84 -13.22
CA SER A 2 -20.82 -8.34 -12.33
C SER A 2 -19.61 -8.75 -13.17
N ASN A 3 -18.42 -8.52 -12.60
CA ASN A 3 -17.11 -8.99 -13.07
C ASN A 3 -16.35 -8.08 -14.05
N LEU A 4 -16.13 -6.82 -13.68
CA LEU A 4 -15.05 -6.03 -14.28
C LEU A 4 -14.45 -5.03 -13.28
N ILE A 5 -14.14 -5.48 -12.06
CA ILE A 5 -12.97 -4.90 -11.38
C ILE A 5 -11.80 -5.60 -12.05
N GLU A 6 -11.37 -5.05 -13.19
CA GLU A 6 -10.07 -5.34 -13.76
C GLU A 6 -9.06 -5.10 -12.63
N ARG A 7 -8.68 -6.19 -11.95
CA ARG A 7 -7.51 -6.24 -11.09
C ARG A 7 -6.31 -6.16 -12.03
N THR A 8 -6.07 -5.00 -12.61
CA THR A 8 -4.77 -4.70 -13.20
C THR A 8 -3.76 -5.01 -12.10
N PRO A 9 -2.81 -5.94 -12.33
CA PRO A 9 -1.82 -6.27 -11.33
C PRO A 9 -1.11 -4.98 -10.94
N LEU A 10 -1.28 -4.55 -9.69
CA LEU A 10 -0.61 -3.36 -9.18
C LEU A 10 0.88 -3.65 -9.16
N THR A 11 1.64 -2.86 -9.91
CA THR A 11 3.10 -2.90 -9.87
C THR A 11 3.59 -2.37 -8.52
N PRO A 12 4.80 -2.74 -8.07
CA PRO A 12 5.39 -2.21 -6.84
C PRO A 12 5.42 -0.68 -6.82
N ASP A 13 5.69 -0.05 -7.96
CA ASP A 13 5.74 1.41 -8.09
C ASP A 13 4.36 2.07 -7.88
N GLU A 14 3.30 1.48 -8.44
CA GLU A 14 1.92 1.97 -8.24
C GLU A 14 1.49 1.81 -6.78
N LEU A 15 1.88 0.71 -6.15
CA LEU A 15 1.59 0.45 -4.75
C LEU A 15 2.35 1.42 -3.82
N ALA A 16 3.62 1.69 -4.12
CA ALA A 16 4.42 2.70 -3.42
C ALA A 16 3.82 4.11 -3.57
N PHE A 17 3.33 4.46 -4.77
CA PHE A 17 2.63 5.73 -5.00
C PHE A 17 1.35 5.84 -4.18
N GLN A 18 0.57 4.76 -4.07
CA GLN A 18 -0.61 4.73 -3.20
C GLN A 18 -0.26 4.91 -1.73
N CYS A 19 0.82 4.28 -1.24
CA CYS A 19 1.32 4.49 0.12
C CYS A 19 1.69 5.97 0.37
N LEU A 20 2.35 6.61 -0.59
CA LEU A 20 2.69 8.04 -0.51
C LEU A 20 1.42 8.91 -0.44
N ALA A 21 0.44 8.65 -1.30
CA ALA A 21 -0.82 9.40 -1.34
C ALA A 21 -1.61 9.24 -0.02
N LEU A 22 -1.69 8.02 0.52
CA LEU A 22 -2.35 7.73 1.80
C LEU A 22 -1.64 8.41 2.97
N THR A 23 -0.30 8.42 2.97
CA THR A 23 0.49 9.12 3.99
C THR A 23 0.19 10.61 3.97
N HIS A 24 0.16 11.23 2.78
CA HIS A 24 -0.20 12.63 2.63
C HIS A 24 -1.63 12.89 3.12
N ALA A 25 -2.61 12.08 2.71
CA ALA A 25 -3.99 12.22 3.16
C ALA A 25 -4.13 12.10 4.68
N ALA A 26 -3.41 11.17 5.31
CA ALA A 26 -3.43 10.99 6.77
C ALA A 26 -2.81 12.19 7.51
N LEU A 27 -1.72 12.77 6.99
CA LEU A 27 -1.06 13.93 7.58
C LEU A 27 -1.94 15.18 7.59
N TYR A 28 -2.73 15.39 6.54
CA TYR A 28 -3.59 16.57 6.40
C TYR A 28 -5.03 16.33 6.87
N SER A 29 -5.38 15.13 7.33
CA SER A 29 -6.69 14.84 7.91
C SER A 29 -6.81 15.39 9.33
N THR A 30 -7.75 16.31 9.53
CA THR A 30 -8.09 16.88 10.85
C THR A 30 -8.95 15.93 11.68
N ASP A 31 -9.75 15.10 11.03
CA ASP A 31 -10.58 14.07 11.67
C ASP A 31 -9.72 12.87 12.09
N SER A 32 -9.79 12.51 13.37
CA SER A 32 -9.01 11.42 13.95
C SER A 32 -9.46 10.05 13.46
N ALA A 33 -10.76 9.82 13.27
CA ALA A 33 -11.28 8.55 12.78
C ALA A 33 -10.91 8.33 11.30
N VAL A 34 -10.98 9.40 10.49
CA VAL A 34 -10.51 9.36 9.10
C VAL A 34 -9.01 9.09 9.03
N ARG A 35 -8.22 9.76 9.87
CA ARG A 35 -6.77 9.55 9.93
C ARG A 35 -6.42 8.11 10.31
N GLU A 36 -7.09 7.55 11.31
CA GLU A 36 -6.88 6.16 11.73
C GLU A 36 -7.23 5.16 10.63
N ALA A 37 -8.36 5.35 9.94
CA ALA A 37 -8.73 4.51 8.81
C ALA A 37 -7.70 4.58 7.66
N LEU A 38 -7.19 5.78 7.35
CA LEU A 38 -6.17 5.96 6.32
C LEU A 38 -4.86 5.26 6.70
N LEU A 39 -4.44 5.34 7.96
CA LEU A 39 -3.24 4.67 8.46
C LEU A 39 -3.40 3.14 8.44
N PHE A 40 -4.59 2.62 8.73
CA PHE A 40 -4.89 1.19 8.62
C PHE A 40 -4.75 0.69 7.17
N ILE A 41 -5.31 1.43 6.21
CA ILE A 41 -5.18 1.09 4.77
C ILE A 41 -3.73 1.21 4.30
N LEU A 42 -3.00 2.21 4.79
CA LEU A 42 -1.58 2.40 4.50
C LEU A 42 -0.74 1.20 4.95
N LEU A 43 -1.03 0.64 6.13
CA LEU A 43 -0.32 -0.53 6.66
C LEU A 43 -0.50 -1.75 5.75
N ASP A 44 -1.74 -2.07 5.37
CA ASP A 44 -2.05 -3.17 4.43
C ASP A 44 -1.32 -3.03 3.08
N LYS A 45 -1.26 -1.81 2.56
CA LYS A 45 -0.55 -1.50 1.31
C LYS A 45 0.96 -1.62 1.45
N ALA A 46 1.52 -1.18 2.58
CA ALA A 46 2.94 -1.28 2.87
C ALA A 46 3.39 -2.74 3.05
N ASP A 47 2.58 -3.56 3.72
CA ASP A 47 2.84 -4.99 3.86
C ASP A 47 2.83 -5.68 2.48
N SER A 48 1.80 -5.39 1.67
CA SER A 48 1.74 -5.90 0.29
C SER A 48 2.97 -5.48 -0.55
N LEU A 49 3.50 -4.28 -0.34
CA LEU A 49 4.70 -3.79 -1.01
C LEU A 49 5.95 -4.52 -0.54
N TYR A 50 6.02 -4.82 0.75
CA TYR A 50 7.13 -5.58 1.34
C TYR A 50 7.16 -7.03 0.83
N GLU A 51 6.00 -7.66 0.66
CA GLU A 51 5.88 -9.00 0.07
C GLU A 51 6.33 -9.07 -1.41
N MET A 52 6.30 -7.93 -2.12
CA MET A 52 6.76 -7.83 -3.50
C MET A 52 8.28 -7.65 -3.61
N LEU A 53 8.98 -7.33 -2.52
CA LEU A 53 10.44 -7.25 -2.55
C LEU A 53 11.00 -8.65 -2.81
N PRO A 54 12.00 -8.78 -3.71
CA PRO A 54 12.64 -10.06 -3.90
C PRO A 54 13.20 -10.53 -2.56
N VAL A 55 12.89 -11.77 -2.16
CA VAL A 55 13.57 -12.43 -1.04
C VAL A 55 15.05 -12.31 -1.34
N GLN A 56 15.74 -11.49 -0.56
CA GLN A 56 17.17 -11.42 -0.62
C GLN A 56 17.66 -12.74 -0.06
N GLU A 57 17.76 -13.77 -0.92
CA GLU A 57 18.49 -14.97 -0.58
C GLU A 57 19.89 -14.51 -0.24
N ALA A 58 20.17 -14.48 1.07
CA ALA A 58 21.49 -14.38 1.61
C ALA A 58 22.26 -15.60 1.10
N HIS A 59 22.83 -15.49 -0.10
CA HIS A 59 23.89 -16.34 -0.60
C HIS A 59 25.16 -15.98 0.18
N HIS A 60 25.14 -16.33 1.47
CA HIS A 60 26.31 -16.54 2.30
C HIS A 60 26.41 -18.04 2.54
N ALA A 61 27.10 -18.74 1.65
CA ALA A 61 27.86 -19.96 1.93
C ALA A 61 28.81 -20.23 0.76
#